data_AF-A0A2N5G5D4-F1
#
_entry.id   AF-A0A2N5G5D4-F1
#
_cell.length_a   1.000
_cell.length_b   1.000
_cell.length_c   1.000
_cell.angle_alpha   90.00
_cell.angle_beta   90.00
_cell.angle_gamma   90.00
#
_symmetry.space_group_name_H-M   'P 1'
#
loop_
_entity.id
_entity.type
_entity.pdbx_description
1 polymer ?
#
loop_
_entity_poly.entity_id
_entity_poly.type
_entity_poly.pdbx_seq_one_letter_code
_entity_poly.pdbx_strand_id
1 'polypeptide(L)'
;MELRTQELYEKSEEPKLCKEVMQFTEQLMLQKNIKMTESQLLSLLSHISGMVYRSKHRESIEQVDPLLFKDVSDDSIDLAKQVCEIFSDLDESEKYLLSIHFEAAKVNN
;
A
#
# COMPACT_ATOMS: atom_id res chain seq x y z
N MET A 1 -17.30 0.62 9.49
CA MET A 1 -16.01 -0.02 9.19
C MET A 1 -16.13 -1.25 8.30
N GLU A 2 -16.64 -2.41 8.76
CA GLU A 2 -16.57 -3.67 7.98
C GLU A 2 -17.20 -3.60 6.58
N LEU A 3 -18.33 -2.91 6.41
CA LEU A 3 -19.05 -2.86 5.13
C LEU A 3 -18.23 -2.26 3.97
N ARG A 4 -17.57 -1.10 4.16
CA ARG A 4 -16.82 -0.44 3.07
C ARG A 4 -15.54 -1.16 2.68
N THR A 5 -14.85 -1.70 3.69
CA THR A 5 -13.64 -2.51 3.49
C THR A 5 -14.00 -3.81 2.78
N GLN A 6 -15.08 -4.47 3.21
CA GLN A 6 -15.59 -5.69 2.58
C GLN A 6 -16.04 -5.44 1.13
N GLU A 7 -16.75 -4.33 0.86
CA GLU A 7 -17.13 -3.93 -0.51
C GLU A 7 -15.90 -3.71 -1.41
N LEU A 8 -14.82 -3.11 -0.89
CA LEU A 8 -13.58 -2.91 -1.65
C LEU A 8 -12.88 -4.23 -1.96
N TYR A 9 -12.84 -5.16 -1.00
CA TYR A 9 -12.31 -6.49 -1.25
C TYR A 9 -13.15 -7.25 -2.28
N GLU A 10 -14.48 -7.22 -2.18
CA GLU A 10 -15.39 -7.90 -3.10
C GLU A 10 -15.35 -7.33 -4.52
N LYS A 11 -15.02 -6.03 -4.65
CA LYS A 11 -14.79 -5.38 -5.94
C LYS A 11 -13.37 -5.58 -6.48
N SER A 12 -12.44 -6.03 -5.65
CA SER A 12 -11.11 -6.42 -6.11
C SER A 12 -11.23 -7.68 -6.95
N GLU A 13 -10.46 -7.77 -8.02
CA GLU A 13 -10.45 -8.96 -8.87
C GLU A 13 -9.84 -10.18 -8.15
N GLU A 14 -8.96 -9.94 -7.18
CA GLU A 14 -8.35 -10.97 -6.33
C GLU A 14 -8.57 -10.66 -4.84
N PRO A 15 -9.80 -10.86 -4.32
CA PRO A 15 -10.14 -10.50 -2.94
C PRO A 15 -9.26 -11.17 -1.88
N LYS A 16 -8.80 -12.41 -2.15
CA LYS A 16 -7.96 -13.18 -1.22
C LYS A 16 -6.57 -12.58 -1.10
N LEU A 17 -5.88 -12.41 -2.24
CA LEU A 17 -4.56 -11.80 -2.27
C LEU A 17 -4.59 -10.38 -1.70
N CYS A 18 -5.62 -9.59 -2.03
CA CYS A 18 -5.78 -8.25 -1.48
C CYS A 18 -5.90 -8.26 0.05
N LYS A 19 -6.64 -9.22 0.63
CA LYS A 19 -6.73 -9.40 2.10
C LYS A 19 -5.40 -9.82 2.70
N GLU A 20 -4.69 -10.76 2.08
CA GLU A 20 -3.38 -11.24 2.56
C GLU A 20 -2.35 -10.12 2.58
N VAL A 21 -2.26 -9.33 1.50
CA VAL A 21 -1.35 -8.18 1.41
C VAL A 21 -1.73 -7.10 2.44
N MET A 22 -3.02 -6.81 2.62
CA MET A 22 -3.45 -5.84 3.62
C MET A 22 -3.13 -6.31 5.04
N GLN A 23 -3.39 -7.58 5.37
CA GLN A 23 -3.06 -8.16 6.68
C GLN A 23 -1.55 -8.12 6.97
N PHE A 24 -0.72 -8.44 5.98
CA PHE A 24 0.73 -8.30 6.09
C PHE A 24 1.14 -6.83 6.32
N THR A 25 0.54 -5.91 5.57
CA THR A 25 0.81 -4.48 5.71
C THR A 25 0.43 -3.97 7.11
N GLU A 26 -0.72 -4.39 7.64
CA GLU A 26 -1.15 -4.07 9.01
C GLU A 26 -0.17 -4.59 10.06
N GLN A 27 0.36 -5.80 9.88
CA GLN A 27 1.39 -6.36 10.77
C GLN A 27 2.68 -5.54 10.76
N LEU A 28 3.15 -5.11 9.59
CA LEU A 28 4.32 -4.23 9.47
C LEU A 28 4.08 -2.86 10.14
N MET A 29 2.90 -2.27 9.92
CA MET A 29 2.53 -1.01 10.57
C MET A 29 2.51 -1.14 12.10
N LEU A 30 1.97 -2.24 12.63
CA LEU A 30 1.96 -2.52 14.07
C LEU A 30 3.39 -2.63 14.64
N GLN A 31 4.31 -3.31 13.95
CA GLN A 31 5.71 -3.42 14.38
C GLN A 31 6.42 -2.07 14.44
N LYS A 32 6.04 -1.14 13.55
CA LYS A 32 6.60 0.22 13.46
C LYS A 32 5.80 1.26 14.25
N ASN A 33 4.80 0.84 15.04
CA ASN A 33 3.88 1.72 15.78
C ASN A 33 3.16 2.78 14.91
N ILE A 34 2.92 2.46 13.64
CA ILE A 34 2.16 3.33 12.73
C ILE A 34 0.67 3.07 12.96
N LYS A 35 -0.09 4.13 13.26
CA LYS A 35 -1.55 4.08 13.38
C LYS A 35 -2.18 4.91 12.28
N MET A 36 -3.16 4.35 11.61
CA MET A 36 -3.94 5.02 10.58
C MET A 36 -5.36 5.28 11.05
N THR A 37 -5.94 6.38 10.60
CA THR A 37 -7.38 6.63 10.71
C THR A 37 -8.16 5.71 9.76
N GLU A 38 -9.48 5.60 9.94
CA GLU A 38 -10.34 4.81 9.05
C GLU A 38 -10.23 5.26 7.59
N SER A 39 -10.13 6.56 7.32
CA SER A 39 -10.00 7.08 5.95
C SER A 39 -8.63 6.76 5.34
N GLN A 40 -7.56 6.78 6.14
CA GLN A 40 -6.23 6.38 5.71
C GLN A 40 -6.17 4.89 5.37
N LEU A 41 -6.78 4.03 6.21
CA LEU A 41 -6.87 2.59 5.93
C LEU A 41 -7.67 2.30 4.65
N LEU A 42 -8.76 3.03 4.41
CA LEU A 42 -9.56 2.88 3.20
C LEU A 42 -8.77 3.27 1.94
N SER A 43 -8.01 4.37 2.04
CA SER A 43 -7.12 4.84 0.96
C SER A 43 -6.00 3.84 0.67
N LEU A 44 -5.36 3.31 1.72
CA LEU A 44 -4.33 2.29 1.61
C LEU A 44 -4.87 1.01 0.97
N LEU A 45 -6.04 0.53 1.41
CA LEU A 45 -6.68 -0.64 0.82
C LEU A 45 -7.02 -0.44 -0.66
N SER A 46 -7.55 0.74 -1.02
CA SER A 46 -7.81 1.06 -2.43
C SER A 46 -6.53 1.02 -3.26
N HIS A 47 -5.42 1.49 -2.71
CA HIS A 47 -4.12 1.45 -3.37
C HIS A 47 -3.62 0.01 -3.54
N ILE A 48 -3.65 -0.81 -2.48
CA ILE A 48 -3.25 -2.23 -2.52
C ILE A 48 -4.09 -3.01 -3.52
N SER A 49 -5.40 -2.78 -3.59
CA SER A 49 -6.26 -3.41 -4.61
C SER A 49 -5.82 -3.06 -6.03
N GLY A 50 -5.39 -1.81 -6.26
CA GLY A 50 -4.79 -1.38 -7.52
C GLY A 50 -3.45 -2.07 -7.82
N MET A 51 -2.57 -2.23 -6.84
CA MET A 51 -1.29 -2.96 -7.00
C MET A 51 -1.54 -4.43 -7.37
N VAL A 52 -2.50 -5.08 -6.70
CA VAL A 52 -2.91 -6.46 -6.99
C VAL A 52 -3.39 -6.60 -8.43
N TYR A 53 -4.27 -5.70 -8.86
CA TYR A 53 -4.76 -5.67 -10.24
C TYR A 53 -3.61 -5.54 -11.24
N ARG A 54 -2.73 -4.55 -11.04
CA ARG A 54 -1.60 -4.27 -11.93
C ARG A 54 -0.61 -5.42 -12.00
N SER A 55 -0.27 -6.00 -10.84
CA SER A 55 0.64 -7.16 -10.81
C SER A 55 0.08 -8.36 -11.58
N LYS A 56 -1.22 -8.63 -11.46
CA LYS A 56 -1.88 -9.72 -12.19
C LYS A 56 -1.90 -9.47 -13.71
N HIS A 57 -2.15 -8.24 -14.12
CA HIS A 57 -2.27 -7.87 -15.53
C HIS A 57 -0.93 -7.48 -16.17
N ARG A 58 0.16 -7.46 -15.38
CA ARG A 58 1.47 -6.94 -15.78
C ARG A 58 1.38 -5.51 -16.33
N GLU A 59 0.51 -4.72 -15.72
CA GLU A 59 0.41 -3.29 -15.98
C GLU A 59 1.39 -2.54 -15.10
N SER A 60 2.09 -1.57 -15.68
CA SER A 60 2.96 -0.65 -14.93
C SER A 60 2.22 0.64 -14.62
N ILE A 61 2.56 1.26 -13.50
CA ILE A 61 2.24 2.67 -13.29
C ILE A 61 3.14 3.57 -14.14
N GLU A 62 2.77 4.84 -14.25
CA GLU A 62 3.70 5.86 -14.75
C GLU A 62 4.93 5.92 -13.84
N GLN A 63 6.11 5.90 -14.44
CA GLN A 63 7.36 6.00 -13.69
C GLN A 63 7.42 7.35 -12.98
N VAL A 64 7.76 7.31 -11.70
CA VAL A 64 7.90 8.52 -10.88
C VAL A 64 9.38 8.80 -10.63
N ASP A 65 9.75 10.08 -10.58
CA ASP A 65 11.09 10.49 -10.18
C ASP A 65 11.28 10.29 -8.66
N PRO A 66 12.20 9.42 -8.22
CA PRO A 66 12.48 9.20 -6.79
C PRO A 66 12.81 10.50 -6.03
N LEU A 67 13.35 11.52 -6.70
CA LEU A 67 13.69 12.80 -6.09
C LEU A 67 12.46 13.54 -5.57
N LEU A 68 11.27 13.26 -6.09
CA LEU A 68 10.00 13.78 -5.58
C LEU A 68 9.66 13.24 -4.17
N PHE A 69 10.28 12.14 -3.77
CA PHE A 69 10.04 11.45 -2.50
C PHE A 69 11.19 11.62 -1.51
N LYS A 70 12.13 12.53 -1.78
CA LYS A 70 13.31 12.76 -0.93
C LYS A 70 13.00 13.17 0.52
N ASP A 71 11.81 13.72 0.75
CA ASP A 71 11.34 14.17 2.07
C ASP A 71 10.51 13.08 2.78
N VAL A 72 10.25 11.95 2.11
CA VAL A 72 9.63 10.77 2.72
C VAL A 72 10.69 10.03 3.53
N SER A 73 10.36 9.61 4.75
CA SER A 73 11.32 8.90 5.58
C SER A 73 11.72 7.56 4.98
N ASP A 74 13.00 7.20 5.13
CA ASP A 74 13.53 5.90 4.69
C ASP A 74 12.71 4.74 5.28
N ASP A 75 12.28 4.86 6.54
CA ASP A 75 11.40 3.88 7.20
C ASP A 75 10.06 3.66 6.46
N SER A 76 9.46 4.72 5.89
CA SER A 76 8.22 4.60 5.11
C SER A 76 8.47 3.96 3.75
N ILE A 77 9.59 4.29 3.10
CA ILE A 77 10.00 3.70 1.83
C ILE A 77 10.33 2.21 2.01
N ASP A 78 11.06 1.85 3.07
CA ASP A 78 11.42 0.46 3.37
C ASP A 78 10.21 -0.41 3.72
N LEU A 79 9.21 0.16 4.42
CA LEU A 79 7.96 -0.54 4.68
C LEU A 79 7.20 -0.78 3.37
N ALA A 80 7.09 0.25 2.52
CA ALA A 80 6.45 0.12 1.21
C ALA A 80 7.15 -0.89 0.30
N LYS A 81 8.49 -0.93 0.33
CA LYS A 81 9.28 -1.91 -0.39
C LYS A 81 8.96 -3.34 0.06
N GLN A 82 8.91 -3.61 1.36
CA GLN A 82 8.56 -4.94 1.89
C GLN A 82 7.16 -5.40 1.45
N VAL A 83 6.19 -4.48 1.36
CA VAL A 83 4.85 -4.80 0.83
C VAL A 83 4.91 -5.09 -0.67
N CYS A 84 5.66 -4.30 -1.44
CA CYS A 84 5.83 -4.52 -2.88
C CYS A 84 6.52 -5.85 -3.22
N GLU A 85 7.42 -6.33 -2.36
CA GLU A 85 8.14 -7.61 -2.52
C GLU A 85 7.22 -8.85 -2.46
N ILE A 86 5.96 -8.72 -2.01
CA ILE A 86 4.96 -9.79 -2.11
C ILE A 86 4.61 -10.08 -3.58
N PHE A 87 4.72 -9.08 -4.45
CA PHE A 87 4.34 -9.16 -5.85
C PHE A 87 5.56 -9.53 -6.71
N SER A 88 5.41 -10.50 -7.61
CA SER A 88 6.50 -10.91 -8.50
C SER A 88 6.75 -9.97 -9.67
N ASP A 89 5.69 -9.32 -10.15
CA ASP A 89 5.67 -8.47 -11.35
C ASP A 89 5.03 -7.11 -11.02
N LEU A 90 5.66 -6.30 -10.18
CA LEU A 90 5.18 -4.97 -9.79
C LEU A 90 6.26 -3.92 -10.09
N ASP A 91 5.85 -2.75 -10.60
CA ASP A 91 6.78 -1.67 -10.96
C ASP A 91 7.52 -1.13 -9.72
N GLU A 92 8.82 -0.84 -9.86
CA GLU A 92 9.63 -0.32 -8.76
C GLU A 92 9.11 1.02 -8.23
N SER A 93 8.41 1.79 -9.07
CA SER A 93 7.83 3.09 -8.72
C SER A 93 6.75 2.98 -7.64
N GLU A 94 6.15 1.80 -7.46
CA GLU A 94 5.03 1.58 -6.54
C GLU A 94 5.42 1.79 -5.09
N LYS A 95 6.65 1.42 -4.71
CA LYS A 95 7.14 1.64 -3.34
C LYS A 95 7.11 3.12 -2.97
N TYR A 96 7.39 4.02 -3.92
CA TYR A 96 7.39 5.45 -3.66
C TYR A 96 5.96 5.97 -3.44
N LEU A 97 5.01 5.60 -4.30
CA LEU A 97 3.61 6.02 -4.12
C LEU A 97 2.97 5.40 -2.87
N LEU A 98 3.26 4.13 -2.60
CA LEU A 98 2.77 3.43 -1.41
C LEU A 98 3.35 4.04 -0.12
N SER A 99 4.62 4.48 -0.13
CA SER A 99 5.29 5.06 1.05
C SER A 99 4.60 6.31 1.59
N ILE A 100 3.90 7.07 0.74
CA ILE A 100 3.14 8.26 1.12
C ILE A 100 2.03 7.94 2.12
N HIS A 101 1.39 6.77 2.01
CA HIS A 101 0.34 6.39 2.98
C HIS A 101 0.93 6.24 4.39
N PHE A 102 2.08 5.59 4.51
CA PHE A 102 2.77 5.40 5.79
C PHE A 102 3.32 6.72 6.33
N GLU A 103 3.88 7.57 5.47
CA GLU A 103 4.39 8.87 5.85
C GLU A 103 3.26 9.79 6.37
N ALA A 104 2.14 9.85 5.65
CA ALA A 104 0.99 10.64 6.06
C ALA A 104 0.38 10.16 7.40
N ALA A 105 0.53 8.88 7.74
CA ALA A 105 0.09 8.32 9.01
C ALA A 105 1.02 8.70 10.18
N LYS A 106 2.31 8.98 9.91
CA LYS A 106 3.27 9.45 10.92
C LYS A 106 3.06 10.93 11.26
N VAL A 107 2.68 11.76 10.27
CA VAL A 107 2.50 13.21 10.45
C VAL A 107 1.20 13.56 11.20
N ASN A 108 0.21 12.67 11.21
CA ASN A 108 -1.13 12.92 11.76
C ASN A 108 -1.43 12.20 13.09
N ASN A 109 -0.42 11.68 13.80
CA ASN A 109 -0.52 11.19 15.19
C ASN A 109 0.28 12.07 16.15
#